data_AF-A0A2H1WMQ7-F1
#
_entry.id   AF-A0A2H1WMQ7-F1
#
_cell.length_a   1.000
_cell.length_b   1.000
_cell.length_c   1.000
_cell.angle_alpha   90.00
_cell.angle_beta   90.00
_cell.angle_gamma   90.00
#
_symmetry.space_group_name_H-M   'P 1'
#
loop_
_entity.id
_entity.type
_entity.pdbx_description
1 polymer ?
#
loop_
_entity_poly.entity_id
_entity_poly.type
_entity_poly.pdbx_seq_one_letter_code
_entity_poly.pdbx_strand_id
1 'polypeptide(L)'
;MSCCFGRRQLVNPRDLLPGIPVTASFEYKNVVPQWSSCNSTNWDKLEALVRQLAKKAGRHLTVFTGTSNVNHGKTVDIEINNGRDRHQKIPRYLWKVVQDQVTDSSIAIIQVNIPELTQEEAINHVLCYDICNNINWMEGPKWDDVDSGYTYCCNMKEFEEVFGYTRPITSMKRVLFDASLTPDTYLIM
;
A
#
# COMPACT_ATOMS: atom_id res chain seq x y z
N MET A 1 -14.16 -5.30 21.29
CA MET A 1 -12.76 -4.94 21.04
C MET A 1 -12.73 -3.45 20.72
N SER A 2 -11.91 -2.66 21.41
CA SER A 2 -11.78 -1.22 21.14
C SER A 2 -10.83 -0.96 19.98
N CYS A 3 -11.13 0.02 19.15
CA CYS A 3 -10.28 0.47 18.06
C CYS A 3 -8.94 1.04 18.56
N CYS A 4 -7.82 0.73 17.88
CA CYS A 4 -6.47 1.16 18.25
C CYS A 4 -5.48 0.98 17.09
N PHE A 5 -4.27 1.53 17.25
CA PHE A 5 -3.15 1.28 16.34
C PHE A 5 -2.50 -0.07 16.61
N GLY A 6 -2.35 -0.87 15.56
CA GLY A 6 -1.58 -2.11 15.53
C GLY A 6 -0.20 -1.93 14.91
N ARG A 7 0.63 -2.97 15.03
CA ARG A 7 1.92 -3.07 14.34
C ARG A 7 1.69 -3.64 12.95
N ARG A 8 2.21 -2.97 11.91
CA ARG A 8 2.18 -3.46 10.53
C ARG A 8 3.59 -3.54 9.96
N GLN A 9 3.95 -4.68 9.39
CA GLN A 9 5.17 -4.84 8.61
C GLN A 9 5.02 -4.21 7.22
N LEU A 10 6.03 -3.48 6.74
CA LEU A 10 6.05 -2.92 5.38
C LEU A 10 6.35 -4.03 4.35
N VAL A 11 7.39 -4.83 4.60
CA VAL A 11 7.64 -6.09 3.91
C VAL A 11 6.92 -7.20 4.67
N ASN A 12 5.87 -7.78 4.08
CA ASN A 12 5.09 -8.82 4.74
C ASN A 12 5.89 -10.13 4.77
N PRO A 13 6.02 -10.80 5.95
CA PRO A 13 6.69 -12.10 6.05
C PRO A 13 6.14 -13.18 5.11
N ARG A 14 4.85 -13.09 4.72
CA ARG A 14 4.21 -14.02 3.79
C ARG A 14 4.66 -13.87 2.33
N ASP A 15 5.35 -12.78 2.01
CA ASP A 15 5.90 -12.53 0.68
C ASP A 15 7.35 -13.05 0.54
N LEU A 16 7.92 -13.57 1.65
CA LEU A 16 9.33 -13.94 1.73
C LEU A 16 9.53 -15.45 1.74
N LEU A 17 10.69 -15.87 1.23
CA LEU A 17 11.14 -17.25 1.35
C LEU A 17 11.36 -17.61 2.83
N PRO A 18 11.01 -18.83 3.27
CA PRO A 18 11.26 -19.28 4.64
C PRO A 18 12.72 -19.13 5.06
N GLY A 19 12.95 -18.79 6.33
CA GLY A 19 14.29 -18.65 6.93
C GLY A 19 14.63 -17.21 7.30
N ILE A 20 15.89 -16.82 7.05
CA ILE A 20 16.45 -15.51 7.44
C ILE A 20 15.58 -14.32 6.97
N PRO A 21 15.07 -14.27 5.72
CA PRO A 21 14.25 -13.15 5.27
C PRO A 21 12.99 -12.94 6.13
N VAL A 22 12.28 -14.03 6.47
CA VAL A 22 11.09 -13.96 7.33
C VAL A 22 11.46 -13.42 8.71
N THR A 23 12.55 -13.90 9.32
CA THR A 23 13.01 -13.37 10.63
C THR A 23 13.34 -11.89 10.56
N ALA A 24 14.07 -11.45 9.51
CA ALA A 24 14.44 -10.06 9.32
C ALA A 24 13.21 -9.13 9.13
N SER A 25 12.10 -9.64 8.61
CA SER A 25 10.86 -8.86 8.45
C SER A 25 10.20 -8.44 9.78
N PHE A 26 10.58 -9.06 10.91
CA PHE A 26 10.08 -8.69 12.25
C PHE A 26 10.93 -7.63 12.95
N GLU A 27 12.01 -7.16 12.33
CA GLU A 27 12.82 -6.06 12.85
C GLU A 27 12.00 -4.75 12.91
N TYR A 28 12.23 -3.95 13.95
CA TYR A 28 11.48 -2.71 14.18
C TYR A 28 11.58 -1.71 13.03
N LYS A 29 12.67 -1.76 12.24
CA LYS A 29 12.88 -0.92 11.05
C LYS A 29 11.86 -1.21 9.93
N ASN A 30 11.24 -2.39 9.94
CA ASN A 30 10.22 -2.80 8.98
C ASN A 30 8.79 -2.64 9.54
N VAL A 31 8.62 -2.13 10.77
CA VAL A 31 7.32 -2.06 11.44
C VAL A 31 6.86 -0.61 11.60
N VAL A 32 5.62 -0.35 11.19
CA VAL A 32 4.96 0.95 11.34
C VAL A 32 3.64 0.83 12.09
N PRO A 33 3.19 1.86 12.81
CA PRO A 33 1.85 1.90 13.39
C PRO A 33 0.78 2.05 12.30
N GLN A 34 -0.21 1.16 12.28
CA GLN A 34 -1.35 1.23 11.37
C GLN A 34 -2.66 1.19 12.15
N TRP A 35 -3.62 2.01 11.77
CA TRP A 35 -4.98 1.95 12.27
C TRP A 35 -5.64 0.66 11.78
N SER A 36 -5.84 -0.31 12.68
CA SER A 36 -6.21 -1.69 12.27
C SER A 36 -7.39 -2.29 13.03
N SER A 37 -7.85 -1.69 14.13
CA SER A 37 -8.65 -2.44 15.11
C SER A 37 -10.18 -2.24 15.01
N CYS A 38 -10.68 -1.74 13.88
CA CYS A 38 -12.12 -1.61 13.57
C CYS A 38 -12.56 -2.39 12.31
N ASN A 39 -12.03 -3.60 12.06
CA ASN A 39 -12.23 -4.35 10.79
C ASN A 39 -11.47 -3.81 9.57
N SER A 40 -10.37 -3.08 9.77
CA SER A 40 -9.52 -2.68 8.65
C SER A 40 -8.90 -3.92 8.00
N THR A 41 -9.35 -4.24 6.79
CA THR A 41 -8.97 -5.45 6.05
C THR A 41 -8.41 -5.14 4.67
N ASN A 42 -8.51 -3.90 4.19
CA ASN A 42 -8.10 -3.54 2.84
C ASN A 42 -6.59 -3.74 2.62
N TRP A 43 -5.73 -3.40 3.59
CA TRP A 43 -4.29 -3.70 3.47
C TRP A 43 -4.01 -5.21 3.35
N ASP A 44 -4.68 -6.03 4.16
CA ASP A 44 -4.50 -7.49 4.15
C ASP A 44 -4.96 -8.09 2.82
N LYS A 45 -6.09 -7.59 2.29
CA LYS A 45 -6.62 -7.96 0.98
C LYS A 45 -5.67 -7.54 -0.14
N LEU A 46 -5.14 -6.32 -0.09
CA LEU A 46 -4.15 -5.82 -1.04
C LEU A 46 -2.93 -6.73 -1.09
N GLU A 47 -2.34 -7.06 0.07
CA GLU A 47 -1.19 -7.94 0.13
C GLU A 47 -1.51 -9.35 -0.41
N ALA A 48 -2.71 -9.86 -0.16
CA ALA A 48 -3.14 -11.14 -0.73
C ALA A 48 -3.30 -11.07 -2.26
N LEU A 49 -3.89 -9.99 -2.78
CA LEU A 49 -4.08 -9.79 -4.22
C LEU A 49 -2.75 -9.59 -4.95
N VAL A 50 -1.77 -8.90 -4.36
CA VAL A 50 -0.42 -8.77 -4.96
C VAL A 50 0.27 -10.13 -5.07
N ARG A 51 0.14 -11.01 -4.07
CA ARG A 51 0.64 -12.40 -4.15
C ARG A 51 -0.08 -13.20 -5.25
N GLN A 52 -1.41 -13.05 -5.36
CA GLN A 52 -2.19 -13.70 -6.43
C GLN A 52 -1.82 -13.17 -7.81
N LEU A 53 -1.56 -11.86 -7.93
CA LEU A 53 -1.11 -11.22 -9.16
C LEU A 53 0.22 -11.81 -9.63
N ALA A 54 1.21 -11.90 -8.73
CA ALA A 54 2.51 -12.53 -9.04
C ALA A 54 2.34 -14.00 -9.48
N LYS A 55 1.48 -14.76 -8.79
CA LYS A 55 1.17 -16.16 -9.16
C LYS A 55 0.51 -16.25 -10.54
N LYS A 56 -0.47 -15.39 -10.83
CA LYS A 56 -1.19 -15.36 -12.11
C LYS A 56 -0.29 -14.91 -13.27
N ALA A 57 0.59 -13.95 -13.03
CA ALA A 57 1.57 -13.49 -14.01
C ALA A 57 2.68 -14.53 -14.30
N GLY A 58 2.90 -15.47 -13.37
CA GLY A 58 3.92 -16.51 -13.49
C GLY A 58 5.35 -15.97 -13.48
N ARG A 59 5.58 -14.79 -12.90
CA ARG A 59 6.89 -14.12 -12.85
C ARG A 59 7.05 -13.23 -11.63
N HIS A 60 8.27 -12.75 -11.41
CA HIS A 60 8.59 -11.86 -10.32
C HIS A 60 8.03 -10.45 -10.55
N LEU A 61 7.40 -9.90 -9.50
CA LEU A 61 7.03 -8.50 -9.42
C LEU A 61 7.97 -7.80 -8.43
N THR A 62 8.28 -6.54 -8.70
CA THR A 62 9.01 -5.70 -7.75
C THR A 62 8.00 -4.88 -6.95
N VAL A 63 8.10 -4.93 -5.62
CA VAL A 63 7.18 -4.22 -4.72
C VAL A 63 7.96 -3.29 -3.82
N PHE A 64 7.65 -2.00 -3.86
CA PHE A 64 8.12 -1.02 -2.88
C PHE A 64 6.99 -0.75 -1.90
N THR A 65 7.31 -0.58 -0.63
CA THR A 65 6.32 -0.24 0.40
C THR A 65 6.92 0.78 1.33
N GLY A 66 6.11 1.74 1.75
CA GLY A 66 6.57 2.79 2.62
C GLY A 66 5.42 3.58 3.21
N THR A 67 5.80 4.70 3.80
CA THR A 67 4.87 5.60 4.49
C THR A 67 5.14 7.04 4.10
N SER A 68 4.13 7.90 4.26
CA SER A 68 4.32 9.34 4.05
C SER A 68 3.47 10.17 5.01
N ASN A 69 3.93 11.38 5.26
CA ASN A 69 3.27 12.44 6.04
C ASN A 69 3.12 13.72 5.21
N VAL A 70 2.99 13.60 3.88
CA VAL A 70 2.81 14.76 3.00
C VAL A 70 1.67 15.64 3.50
N ASN A 71 1.97 16.93 3.60
CA ASN A 71 1.07 17.93 4.14
C ASN A 71 0.58 18.86 3.03
N HIS A 72 -0.62 18.61 2.52
CA HIS A 72 -1.29 19.44 1.53
C HIS A 72 -2.24 20.45 2.20
N GLY A 73 -1.74 21.16 3.22
CA GLY A 73 -2.53 22.13 4.00
C GLY A 73 -3.51 21.50 5.00
N LYS A 74 -3.42 20.18 5.20
CA LYS A 74 -4.20 19.40 6.18
C LYS A 74 -3.23 18.88 7.23
N THR A 75 -3.11 19.59 8.36
CA THR A 75 -2.23 19.17 9.45
C THR A 75 -3.02 18.26 10.39
N VAL A 76 -3.04 16.98 10.08
CA VAL A 76 -3.44 15.93 11.03
C VAL A 76 -2.15 15.29 11.54
N ASP A 77 -1.67 15.77 12.69
CA ASP A 77 -0.52 15.19 13.39
C ASP A 77 -1.05 14.21 14.43
N ILE A 78 -0.73 12.94 14.25
CA ILE A 78 -1.16 11.85 15.14
C ILE A 78 0.08 11.24 15.76
N GLU A 79 0.08 11.16 17.09
CA GLU A 79 1.15 10.54 17.85
C GLU A 79 0.56 9.60 18.91
N ILE A 80 1.22 8.45 19.10
CA ILE A 80 0.98 7.61 20.26
C ILE A 80 1.90 8.10 21.38
N ASN A 81 1.31 8.47 22.51
CA ASN A 81 2.01 8.82 23.74
C ASN A 81 1.87 7.68 24.76
N ASN A 82 2.97 7.23 25.33
CA ASN A 82 2.97 6.19 26.37
C ASN A 82 2.84 6.74 27.80
N GLY A 83 2.60 8.05 27.95
CA GLY A 83 2.52 8.77 29.22
C GLY A 83 3.88 9.05 29.88
N ARG A 84 5.01 8.79 29.21
CA ARG A 84 6.39 8.98 29.74
C ARG A 84 7.32 9.60 28.69
N ASP A 85 6.97 10.79 28.18
CA ASP A 85 7.73 11.59 27.19
C ASP A 85 8.22 10.85 25.94
N ARG A 86 7.69 9.65 25.65
CA ARG A 86 7.98 8.92 24.42
C ARG A 86 6.79 9.07 23.48
N HIS A 87 7.09 9.69 22.36
CA HIS A 87 6.15 9.97 21.29
C HIS A 87 6.51 9.11 20.09
N GLN A 88 5.53 8.37 19.57
CA GLN A 88 5.66 7.67 18.29
C GLN A 88 4.78 8.36 17.26
N LYS A 89 5.39 9.00 16.28
CA LYS A 89 4.68 9.57 15.14
C LYS A 89 4.00 8.48 14.33
N ILE A 90 2.77 8.75 13.92
CA ILE A 90 1.98 7.86 13.09
C ILE A 90 2.03 8.37 11.66
N PRO A 91 2.38 7.51 10.68
CA PRO A 91 2.34 7.90 9.29
C PRO A 91 0.90 8.12 8.84
N ARG A 92 0.62 9.23 8.16
CA ARG A 92 -0.72 9.53 7.62
C ARG A 92 -1.10 8.60 6.46
N TYR A 93 -0.11 8.17 5.68
CA TYR A 93 -0.30 7.32 4.52
C TYR A 93 0.61 6.11 4.61
N LEU A 94 0.06 4.93 4.35
CA LEU A 94 0.81 3.76 3.92
C LEU A 94 0.66 3.65 2.41
N TRP A 95 1.71 3.28 1.71
CA TRP A 95 1.65 3.09 0.26
C TRP A 95 2.45 1.88 -0.18
N LYS A 96 2.01 1.26 -1.28
CA LYS A 96 2.68 0.15 -1.95
C LYS A 96 2.72 0.42 -3.45
N VAL A 97 3.91 0.38 -4.04
CA VAL A 97 4.09 0.45 -5.50
C VAL A 97 4.39 -0.95 -6.00
N VAL A 98 3.57 -1.45 -6.91
CA VAL A 98 3.72 -2.76 -7.54
C VAL A 98 4.20 -2.54 -8.98
N GLN A 99 5.27 -3.23 -9.36
CA GLN A 99 5.91 -3.07 -10.66
C GLN A 99 6.09 -4.42 -11.35
N ASP A 100 5.81 -4.42 -12.64
CA ASP A 100 6.07 -5.53 -13.54
C ASP A 100 7.01 -5.07 -14.66
N GLN A 101 8.28 -5.46 -14.54
CA GLN A 101 9.34 -5.07 -15.46
C GLN A 101 9.07 -5.59 -16.89
N VAL A 102 8.43 -6.76 -17.01
CA VAL A 102 8.18 -7.40 -18.30
C VAL A 102 7.14 -6.62 -19.11
N THR A 103 6.10 -6.11 -18.44
CA THR A 103 5.07 -5.28 -19.08
C THR A 103 5.36 -3.79 -18.95
N ASP A 104 6.56 -3.38 -18.50
CA ASP A 104 6.93 -1.97 -18.30
C ASP A 104 5.83 -1.17 -17.55
N SER A 105 5.22 -1.79 -16.54
CA SER A 105 4.01 -1.27 -15.91
C SER A 105 4.09 -1.22 -14.39
N SER A 106 3.42 -0.23 -13.80
CA SER A 106 3.38 -0.06 -12.34
C SER A 106 2.10 0.61 -11.87
N ILE A 107 1.85 0.53 -10.57
CA ILE A 107 0.76 1.26 -9.92
C ILE A 107 1.12 1.53 -8.46
N ALA A 108 0.71 2.69 -7.96
CA ALA A 108 0.79 3.03 -6.55
C ALA A 108 -0.58 2.84 -5.88
N ILE A 109 -0.63 2.09 -4.78
CA ILE A 109 -1.81 1.89 -3.95
C ILE A 109 -1.53 2.54 -2.60
N ILE A 110 -2.46 3.37 -2.12
CA ILE A 110 -2.30 4.20 -0.93
C ILE A 110 -3.46 3.93 0.01
N GLN A 111 -3.16 3.68 1.28
CA GLN A 111 -4.15 3.64 2.35
C GLN A 111 -4.01 4.86 3.25
N VAL A 112 -5.12 5.52 3.53
CA VAL A 112 -5.20 6.59 4.54
C VAL A 112 -5.18 5.96 5.93
N ASN A 113 -4.27 6.44 6.78
CA ASN A 113 -3.98 5.87 8.10
C ASN A 113 -4.33 6.87 9.21
N ILE A 114 -5.54 7.43 9.13
CA ILE A 114 -6.11 8.34 10.12
C ILE A 114 -7.26 7.60 10.81
N PRO A 115 -7.33 7.61 12.15
CA PRO A 115 -8.36 6.93 12.91
C PRO A 115 -9.71 7.62 12.74
N GLU A 116 -10.79 6.84 12.81
CA GLU A 116 -12.17 7.34 12.95
C GLU A 116 -12.61 8.35 11.88
N LEU A 117 -12.03 8.26 10.67
CA LEU A 117 -12.47 9.07 9.53
C LEU A 117 -13.90 8.72 9.13
N THR A 118 -14.71 9.76 8.89
CA THR A 118 -15.93 9.63 8.11
C THR A 118 -15.62 9.51 6.62
N GLN A 119 -16.57 8.99 5.84
CA GLN A 119 -16.42 8.88 4.38
C GLN A 119 -16.13 10.25 3.71
N GLU A 120 -16.78 11.31 4.19
CA GLU A 120 -16.61 12.67 3.68
C GLU A 120 -15.20 13.23 3.99
N GLU A 121 -14.69 12.97 5.19
CA GLU A 121 -13.32 13.34 5.58
C GLU A 121 -12.27 12.52 4.81
N ALA A 122 -12.54 11.25 4.51
CA ALA A 122 -11.59 10.42 3.80
C ALA A 122 -11.33 10.89 2.36
N ILE A 123 -12.35 11.38 1.65
CA ILE A 123 -12.22 11.96 0.30
C ILE A 123 -11.21 13.12 0.30
N ASN A 124 -11.17 13.88 1.39
CA ASN A 124 -10.22 14.97 1.58
C ASN A 124 -8.76 14.51 1.67
N HIS A 125 -8.50 13.22 1.82
CA HIS A 125 -7.16 12.65 1.90
C HIS A 125 -6.73 11.93 0.61
N VAL A 126 -7.58 11.89 -0.41
CA VAL A 126 -7.24 11.38 -1.75
C VAL A 126 -6.45 12.44 -2.52
N LEU A 127 -5.19 12.14 -2.84
CA LEU A 127 -4.23 13.12 -3.37
C LEU A 127 -4.03 13.06 -4.89
N CYS A 128 -4.59 12.07 -5.58
CA CYS A 128 -4.46 11.86 -7.02
C CYS A 128 -5.80 11.41 -7.60
N TYR A 129 -5.89 11.25 -8.93
CA TYR A 129 -7.06 10.65 -9.53
C TYR A 129 -7.13 9.15 -9.18
N ASP A 130 -8.17 8.74 -8.46
CA ASP A 130 -8.33 7.35 -8.05
C ASP A 130 -8.73 6.45 -9.23
N ILE A 131 -7.83 5.53 -9.59
CA ILE A 131 -8.02 4.59 -10.68
C ILE A 131 -8.31 3.16 -10.21
N CYS A 132 -8.52 2.89 -8.91
CA CYS A 132 -8.66 1.51 -8.41
C CYS A 132 -9.76 0.70 -9.14
N ASN A 133 -10.87 1.35 -9.49
CA ASN A 133 -11.98 0.73 -10.20
C ASN A 133 -11.63 0.29 -11.65
N ASN A 134 -10.52 0.79 -12.20
CA ASN A 134 -10.02 0.40 -13.52
C ASN A 134 -8.99 -0.74 -13.46
N ILE A 135 -8.59 -1.18 -12.26
CA ILE A 135 -7.53 -2.17 -12.07
C ILE A 135 -8.14 -3.55 -11.89
N ASN A 136 -8.13 -4.37 -12.96
CA ASN A 136 -8.81 -5.66 -13.01
C ASN A 136 -8.40 -6.62 -11.89
N TRP A 137 -7.12 -6.64 -11.51
CA TRP A 137 -6.65 -7.56 -10.46
C TRP A 137 -6.99 -7.07 -9.03
N MET A 138 -7.51 -5.84 -8.89
CA MET A 138 -7.98 -5.28 -7.62
C MET A 138 -9.51 -5.36 -7.46
N GLU A 139 -10.24 -6.04 -8.35
CA GLU A 139 -11.69 -6.21 -8.26
C GLU A 139 -12.11 -6.98 -6.98
N GLY A 140 -13.24 -6.57 -6.37
CA GLY A 140 -13.90 -7.29 -5.28
C GLY A 140 -14.02 -6.49 -3.97
N PRO A 141 -12.91 -6.05 -3.35
CA PRO A 141 -12.96 -5.22 -2.14
C PRO A 141 -13.55 -3.83 -2.40
N LYS A 142 -14.26 -3.29 -1.40
CA LYS A 142 -14.62 -1.86 -1.36
C LYS A 142 -13.43 -1.08 -0.83
N TRP A 143 -12.59 -0.58 -1.73
CA TRP A 143 -11.34 0.10 -1.38
C TRP A 143 -11.57 1.42 -0.64
N ASP A 144 -12.63 2.13 -1.01
CA ASP A 144 -13.04 3.42 -0.45
C ASP A 144 -13.84 3.32 0.86
N ASP A 145 -13.99 2.12 1.44
CA ASP A 145 -14.68 1.94 2.72
C ASP A 145 -13.76 2.30 3.90
N VAL A 146 -14.12 3.34 4.65
CA VAL A 146 -13.37 3.80 5.83
C VAL A 146 -13.25 2.75 6.94
N ASP A 147 -14.28 1.93 7.14
CA ASP A 147 -14.28 0.87 8.16
C ASP A 147 -13.29 -0.25 7.78
N SER A 148 -13.18 -0.53 6.48
CA SER A 148 -12.22 -1.49 5.93
C SER A 148 -10.81 -0.90 5.75
N GLY A 149 -10.62 0.40 5.91
CA GLY A 149 -9.40 1.15 5.65
C GLY A 149 -9.41 1.78 4.26
N TYR A 150 -9.69 3.09 4.22
CA TYR A 150 -9.81 3.84 2.97
C TYR A 150 -8.54 3.77 2.13
N THR A 151 -8.66 3.20 0.94
CA THR A 151 -7.57 2.88 0.03
C THR A 151 -7.92 3.38 -1.37
N TYR A 152 -6.95 3.97 -2.06
CA TYR A 152 -7.10 4.48 -3.43
C TYR A 152 -5.83 4.21 -4.24
N CYS A 153 -5.94 4.34 -5.57
CA CYS A 153 -4.86 3.99 -6.49
C CYS A 153 -4.47 5.19 -7.32
N CYS A 154 -3.17 5.44 -7.47
CA CYS A 154 -2.64 6.47 -8.35
C CYS A 154 -1.86 5.83 -9.50
N ASN A 155 -1.87 6.50 -10.67
CA ASN A 155 -0.77 6.31 -11.60
C ASN A 155 0.53 6.85 -10.97
N MET A 156 1.65 6.35 -11.48
CA MET A 156 2.95 6.64 -10.87
C MET A 156 3.35 8.10 -10.94
N LYS A 157 3.04 8.80 -12.05
CA LYS A 157 3.39 10.19 -12.25
C LYS A 157 2.75 11.08 -11.19
N GLU A 158 1.43 10.95 -11.01
CA GLU A 158 0.71 11.71 -9.99
C GLU A 158 1.16 11.33 -8.59
N PHE A 159 1.39 10.05 -8.30
CA PHE A 159 1.92 9.62 -7.00
C PHE A 159 3.26 10.30 -6.69
N GLU A 160 4.21 10.27 -7.61
CA GLU A 160 5.53 10.87 -7.38
C GLU A 160 5.43 12.38 -7.14
N GLU A 161 4.60 13.06 -7.92
CA GLU A 161 4.35 14.50 -7.78
C GLU A 161 3.71 14.84 -6.43
N VAL A 162 2.60 14.19 -6.07
CA VAL A 162 1.81 14.57 -4.88
C VAL A 162 2.42 14.07 -3.58
N PHE A 163 3.28 13.05 -3.63
CA PHE A 163 4.06 12.58 -2.47
C PHE A 163 5.47 13.18 -2.40
N GLY A 164 5.83 14.09 -3.32
CA GLY A 164 7.05 14.90 -3.24
C GLY A 164 8.34 14.16 -3.59
N TYR A 165 8.26 13.14 -4.45
CA TYR A 165 9.43 12.40 -4.91
C TYR A 165 10.14 13.17 -6.04
N THR A 166 11.34 13.70 -5.74
CA THR A 166 12.17 14.41 -6.73
C THR A 166 12.96 13.46 -7.64
N ARG A 167 13.02 12.17 -7.28
CA ARG A 167 13.62 11.10 -8.08
C ARG A 167 12.56 10.03 -8.30
N PRO A 168 12.36 9.55 -9.54
CA PRO A 168 11.39 8.51 -9.79
C PRO A 168 11.69 7.26 -8.98
N ILE A 169 10.67 6.71 -8.33
CA ILE A 169 10.71 5.39 -7.69
C ILE A 169 10.80 4.30 -8.76
N THR A 170 10.31 4.60 -9.96
CA THR A 170 10.28 3.65 -11.06
C THR A 170 10.54 4.33 -12.39
N SER A 171 11.04 3.54 -13.34
CA SER A 171 11.10 3.92 -14.75
C SER A 171 9.93 3.39 -15.58
N MET A 172 8.99 2.66 -14.95
CA MET A 172 7.86 2.03 -15.65
C MET A 172 6.97 3.11 -16.31
N LYS A 173 6.58 2.90 -17.56
CA LYS A 173 5.81 3.90 -18.34
C LYS A 173 4.31 3.64 -18.41
N ARG A 174 3.87 2.43 -18.08
CA ARG A 174 2.46 2.01 -18.16
C ARG A 174 1.85 1.80 -16.78
N VAL A 175 0.51 1.82 -16.73
CA VAL A 175 -0.24 1.43 -15.53
C VAL A 175 -0.44 -0.09 -15.54
N LEU A 176 -0.24 -0.72 -14.38
CA LEU A 176 -0.42 -2.18 -14.19
C LEU A 176 -1.92 -2.52 -14.01
N PHE A 177 -2.66 -2.55 -15.12
CA PHE A 177 -4.10 -2.82 -15.12
C PHE A 177 -4.46 -4.29 -14.88
N ASP A 178 -3.65 -5.24 -15.35
CA ASP A 178 -3.96 -6.67 -15.30
C ASP A 178 -2.73 -7.57 -15.07
N ALA A 179 -3.01 -8.86 -14.94
CA ALA A 179 -2.03 -9.93 -14.90
C ALA A 179 -1.87 -10.54 -16.29
N SER A 180 -1.43 -9.75 -17.29
CA SER A 180 -1.16 -10.27 -18.62
C SER A 180 -0.12 -11.39 -18.54
N LEU A 181 -0.42 -12.59 -19.04
CA LEU A 181 0.57 -13.65 -19.25
C LEU A 181 1.40 -13.31 -20.50
N THR A 182 2.72 -13.45 -20.40
CA THR A 182 3.62 -13.24 -21.56
C THR A 182 3.90 -14.55 -22.29
N PRO A 183 4.14 -14.53 -23.61
CA PRO A 183 4.43 -15.72 -24.43
C PRO A 183 5.51 -16.65 -23.85
N ASP A 184 6.57 -16.09 -23.26
CA ASP A 184 7.66 -16.87 -22.65
C ASP A 184 7.18 -17.72 -21.46
N THR A 185 6.11 -17.30 -20.79
CA THR A 185 5.48 -18.04 -19.68
C THR A 185 4.65 -19.24 -20.17
N TYR A 186 4.23 -19.24 -21.45
CA TYR A 186 3.49 -20.37 -22.06
C TYR A 186 4.41 -21.52 -22.49
N LEU A 187 5.70 -21.26 -22.67
CA LEU A 187 6.66 -22.25 -23.20
C LEU A 187 7.30 -23.14 -22.12
N ILE A 188 6.98 -22.93 -20.83
CA ILE A 188 7.50 -23.69 -19.68
C ILE A 188 6.41 -24.57 -19.04
N MET A 189 5.28 -24.79 -19.73
CA MET A 189 4.28 -25.83 -19.39
C MET A 189 4.32 -26.96 -20.40
#